data_AF-A0A6J4J9D3-F1
#
_entry.id   AF-A0A6J4J9D3-F1
#
_cell.length_a   1.000
_cell.length_b   1.000
_cell.length_c   1.000
_cell.angle_alpha   90.00
_cell.angle_beta   90.00
_cell.angle_gamma   90.00
#
_symmetry.space_group_name_H-M   'P 1'
#
loop_
_entity.id
_entity.type
_entity.pdbx_description
1 polymer ?
#
loop_
_entity_poly.entity_id
_entity_poly.type
_entity_poly.pdbx_seq_one_letter_code
_entity_poly.pdbx_strand_id
1 'polypeptide(L)'
;MIHLLNFGGTVPGVPVTPAFREAAERDIAKLESDLGLYLSGELEEDIFRVCRLNNGIYGQRQGGRNQMLRVKAPYGAIDAEQLEALADVAERWSRGWGHLTTRQNVQFHFVQLEDVPAALRHLADVGMTSRG
;
A
#
# COMPACT_ATOMS: atom_id res chain seq x y z
N MET A 1 31.60 -4.54 -1.16
CA MET A 1 30.44 -4.80 -2.03
C MET A 1 29.24 -4.97 -1.09
N ILE A 2 28.51 -3.88 -0.84
CA ILE A 2 27.37 -3.90 0.10
C ILE A 2 26.22 -4.57 -0.65
N HIS A 3 25.73 -5.71 -0.15
CA HIS A 3 24.50 -6.32 -0.66
C HIS A 3 23.36 -5.32 -0.51
N LEU A 4 22.90 -4.74 -1.63
CA LEU A 4 21.58 -4.12 -1.72
C LEU A 4 20.57 -5.24 -1.51
N LEU A 5 20.13 -5.40 -0.26
CA LEU A 5 18.96 -6.19 0.07
C LEU A 5 17.80 -5.64 -0.77
N ASN A 6 17.06 -6.54 -1.40
CA ASN A 6 15.94 -6.21 -2.28
C ASN A 6 14.77 -5.67 -1.43
N PHE A 7 14.87 -4.40 -1.01
CA PHE A 7 13.80 -3.68 -0.35
C PHE A 7 12.74 -3.39 -1.42
N GLY A 8 11.55 -3.95 -1.28
CA GLY A 8 10.50 -3.90 -2.30
C GLY A 8 9.93 -2.51 -2.65
N GLY A 9 10.62 -1.41 -2.35
CA GLY A 9 10.28 -0.03 -2.74
C GLY A 9 11.54 0.76 -3.08
N THR A 10 11.41 1.82 -3.88
CA THR A 10 12.57 2.68 -4.21
C THR A 10 12.93 3.57 -3.03
N VAL A 11 14.23 3.76 -2.80
CA VAL A 11 14.73 4.76 -1.86
C VAL A 11 14.71 6.16 -2.51
N PRO A 12 14.60 7.24 -1.71
CA PRO A 12 14.66 8.61 -2.21
C PRO A 12 15.80 8.86 -3.19
N GLY A 13 15.49 9.56 -4.28
CA GLY A 13 16.46 9.90 -5.31
C GLY A 13 16.89 8.73 -6.23
N VAL A 14 16.34 7.53 -6.04
CA VAL A 14 16.47 6.44 -7.01
C VAL A 14 15.26 6.45 -7.95
N PRO A 15 15.48 6.59 -9.27
CA PRO A 15 14.38 6.59 -10.24
C PRO A 15 13.52 5.33 -10.16
N VAL A 16 12.21 5.52 -10.29
CA VAL A 16 11.25 4.41 -10.36
C VAL A 16 11.51 3.59 -11.63
N THR A 17 12.00 2.37 -11.44
CA THR A 17 12.35 1.48 -12.56
C THR A 17 11.10 0.85 -13.19
N PRO A 18 11.13 0.51 -14.50
CA PRO A 18 10.06 -0.25 -15.13
C PRO A 18 9.78 -1.58 -14.43
N ALA A 19 10.84 -2.30 -14.02
CA ALA A 19 10.71 -3.57 -13.31
C ALA A 19 9.96 -3.45 -11.98
N PHE A 20 10.16 -2.33 -11.24
CA PHE A 20 9.39 -2.04 -10.04
C PHE A 20 7.91 -1.83 -10.39
N ARG A 21 7.59 -0.97 -11.37
CA ARG A 21 6.19 -0.71 -11.77
C ARG A 21 5.47 -1.97 -12.20
N GLU A 22 6.12 -2.80 -13.00
CA GLU A 22 5.55 -4.08 -13.43
C GLU A 22 5.30 -5.03 -12.25
N ALA A 23 6.21 -5.07 -11.26
CA ALA A 23 6.01 -5.87 -10.06
C ALA A 23 4.85 -5.34 -9.21
N ALA A 24 4.80 -4.02 -8.99
CA ALA A 24 3.72 -3.36 -8.28
C ALA A 24 2.37 -3.60 -8.96
N GLU A 25 2.27 -3.42 -10.28
CA GLU A 25 1.03 -3.66 -11.00
C GLU A 25 0.59 -5.13 -10.95
N ARG A 26 1.52 -6.09 -11.05
CA ARG A 26 1.17 -7.51 -10.88
C ARG A 26 0.59 -7.80 -9.50
N ASP A 27 1.19 -7.22 -8.46
CA ASP A 27 0.74 -7.41 -7.08
C ASP A 27 -0.62 -6.76 -6.84
N ILE A 28 -0.83 -5.55 -7.38
CA ILE A 28 -2.08 -4.80 -7.28
C ILE A 28 -3.19 -5.50 -8.08
N ALA A 29 -2.91 -5.95 -9.31
CA ALA A 29 -3.89 -6.67 -10.14
C ALA A 29 -4.33 -7.97 -9.46
N LYS A 30 -3.41 -8.68 -8.79
CA LYS A 30 -3.77 -9.86 -7.99
C LYS A 30 -4.69 -9.48 -6.81
N LEU A 31 -4.34 -8.43 -6.06
CA LEU A 31 -5.16 -7.94 -4.96
C LEU A 31 -6.57 -7.56 -5.44
N GLU A 32 -6.67 -6.87 -6.58
CA GLU A 32 -7.94 -6.43 -7.18
C GLU A 32 -8.80 -7.63 -7.62
N SER A 33 -8.17 -8.67 -8.19
CA SER A 33 -8.86 -9.93 -8.51
C SER A 33 -9.38 -10.65 -7.26
N ASP A 34 -8.53 -10.80 -6.23
CA ASP A 34 -8.93 -11.43 -4.97
C ASP A 34 -10.04 -10.62 -4.26
N LEU A 35 -9.97 -9.29 -4.34
CA LEU A 35 -10.98 -8.37 -3.83
C LEU A 35 -12.31 -8.55 -4.55
N GLY A 36 -12.31 -8.67 -5.88
CA GLY A 36 -13.52 -8.93 -6.67
C GLY A 36 -14.23 -10.20 -6.22
N LEU A 37 -13.49 -11.30 -6.06
CA LEU A 37 -14.01 -12.58 -5.57
C LEU A 37 -14.52 -12.49 -4.12
N TYR A 38 -13.83 -11.72 -3.26
CA TYR A 38 -14.28 -11.49 -1.89
C TYR A 38 -15.59 -10.70 -1.86
N LEU A 39 -15.70 -9.63 -2.65
CA LEU A 39 -16.91 -8.81 -2.72
C LEU A 39 -18.10 -9.54 -3.35
N SER A 40 -17.87 -10.51 -4.24
CA SER A 40 -18.91 -11.39 -4.77
C SER A 40 -19.31 -12.52 -3.82
N GLY A 41 -18.53 -12.76 -2.76
CA GLY A 41 -18.73 -13.86 -1.80
C GLY A 41 -18.15 -15.19 -2.25
N GLU A 42 -17.40 -15.23 -3.36
CA GLU A 42 -16.71 -16.43 -3.86
C GLU A 42 -15.41 -16.72 -3.13
N LEU A 43 -14.83 -15.73 -2.45
CA LEU A 43 -13.63 -15.89 -1.62
C LEU A 43 -13.96 -15.71 -0.14
N GLU A 44 -13.65 -16.74 0.67
CA GLU A 44 -13.85 -16.70 2.12
C GLU A 44 -12.97 -15.65 2.81
N GLU A 45 -13.48 -15.03 3.89
CA GLU A 45 -12.77 -13.98 4.64
C GLU A 45 -11.38 -14.43 5.12
N ASP A 46 -11.22 -15.67 5.59
CA ASP A 46 -9.93 -16.15 6.09
C ASP A 46 -8.89 -16.27 4.97
N ILE A 47 -9.31 -16.59 3.75
CA ILE A 47 -8.44 -16.63 2.57
C ILE A 47 -8.10 -15.20 2.14
N PHE A 48 -9.11 -14.34 2.02
CA PHE A 48 -8.92 -12.93 1.65
C PHE A 48 -8.05 -12.17 2.67
N ARG A 49 -8.20 -12.50 3.96
CA ARG A 49 -7.39 -11.96 5.05
C ARG A 49 -5.90 -12.17 4.81
N VAL A 50 -5.49 -13.34 4.33
CA VAL A 50 -4.06 -13.59 4.03
C VAL A 50 -3.59 -12.65 2.91
N CYS A 51 -4.38 -12.49 1.84
CA CYS A 51 -4.06 -11.60 0.74
C CYS A 51 -3.87 -10.14 1.20
N ARG A 52 -4.86 -9.59 1.92
CA ARG A 52 -4.81 -8.18 2.33
C ARG A 52 -3.69 -7.91 3.35
N LEU A 53 -3.42 -8.83 4.28
CA LEU A 53 -2.32 -8.69 5.23
C LEU A 53 -0.94 -8.68 4.57
N ASN A 54 -0.72 -9.52 3.55
CA ASN A 54 0.52 -9.51 2.76
C ASN A 54 0.71 -8.19 1.99
N ASN A 55 -0.38 -7.50 1.67
CA ASN A 55 -0.38 -6.19 1.03
C ASN A 55 -0.42 -5.03 2.05
N GLY A 56 -0.19 -5.28 3.34
CA GLY A 56 -0.15 -4.22 4.36
C GLY A 56 -1.50 -3.57 4.64
N ILE A 57 -2.60 -4.28 4.38
CA ILE A 57 -3.99 -3.82 4.54
C ILE A 57 -4.62 -4.55 5.73
N TYR A 58 -5.08 -3.79 6.71
CA TYR A 58 -5.59 -4.33 7.97
C TYR A 58 -7.03 -3.88 8.24
N GLY A 59 -7.88 -4.81 8.64
CA GLY A 59 -9.27 -4.51 8.98
C GLY A 59 -9.35 -3.69 10.26
N GLN A 60 -10.30 -2.78 10.31
CA GLN A 60 -10.50 -1.90 11.47
C GLN A 60 -11.68 -2.35 12.34
N ARG A 61 -11.55 -2.16 13.67
CA ARG A 61 -12.58 -2.54 14.66
C ARG A 61 -13.88 -1.74 14.52
N GLN A 62 -13.80 -0.58 13.85
CA GLN A 62 -14.91 0.30 13.53
C GLN A 62 -15.94 -0.36 12.60
N GLY A 63 -15.60 -1.52 12.00
CA GLY A 63 -16.52 -2.29 11.17
C GLY A 63 -16.66 -1.74 9.74
N GLY A 64 -17.48 -2.43 8.96
CA GLY A 64 -17.64 -2.18 7.54
C GLY A 64 -16.37 -2.56 6.76
N ARG A 65 -16.11 -1.81 5.69
CA ARG A 65 -14.98 -2.04 4.77
C ARG A 65 -13.80 -1.12 5.02
N ASN A 66 -13.77 -0.43 6.17
CA ASN A 66 -12.67 0.44 6.57
C ASN A 66 -11.38 -0.35 6.82
N GLN A 67 -10.32 0.04 6.13
CA GLN A 67 -8.98 -0.54 6.27
C GLN A 67 -7.99 0.49 6.80
N MET A 68 -6.97 -0.03 7.49
CA MET A 68 -5.70 0.65 7.68
C MET A 68 -4.74 0.19 6.57
N LEU A 69 -4.23 1.14 5.79
CA LEU A 69 -3.21 0.93 4.77
C LEU A 69 -1.86 1.37 5.32
N ARG A 70 -0.89 0.44 5.38
CA ARG A 70 0.49 0.73 5.78
C ARG A 70 1.41 0.83 4.58
N VAL A 71 1.92 2.02 4.31
CA VAL A 71 2.91 2.26 3.25
C VAL A 71 4.31 2.09 3.81
N LYS A 72 5.16 1.31 3.12
CA LYS A 72 6.55 1.10 3.50
C LYS A 72 7.41 2.30 3.13
N ALA A 73 8.26 2.72 4.06
CA ALA A 73 9.35 3.66 3.81
C ALA A 73 10.67 3.02 4.30
N PRO A 74 11.46 2.38 3.42
CA PRO A 74 12.74 1.78 3.78
C PRO A 74 13.63 2.79 4.48
N TYR A 75 14.12 2.45 5.68
CA TYR A 75 14.93 3.33 6.53
C TYR A 75 14.27 4.67 6.91
N GLY A 76 12.95 4.80 6.72
CA GLY A 76 12.22 6.06 6.89
C GLY A 76 12.51 7.10 5.82
N ALA A 77 13.12 6.71 4.71
CA ALA A 77 13.54 7.62 3.65
C ALA A 77 12.36 7.91 2.71
N ILE A 78 12.02 9.19 2.55
CA ILE A 78 10.93 9.72 1.72
C ILE A 78 11.43 11.00 1.03
N ASP A 79 11.28 11.12 -0.29
CA ASP A 79 11.53 12.37 -1.03
C ASP A 79 10.27 13.25 -1.17
N ALA A 80 10.41 14.40 -1.84
CA ALA A 80 9.31 15.35 -1.99
C ALA A 80 8.12 14.76 -2.77
N GLU A 81 8.36 14.07 -3.90
CA GLU A 81 7.31 13.47 -4.72
C GLU A 81 6.58 12.36 -3.96
N GLN A 82 7.33 11.53 -3.21
CA GLN A 82 6.76 10.50 -2.35
C GLN A 82 5.94 11.11 -1.20
N LEU A 83 6.40 12.21 -0.60
CA LEU A 83 5.66 12.90 0.45
C LEU A 83 4.36 13.52 -0.07
N GLU A 84 4.38 14.10 -1.28
CA GLU A 84 3.19 14.60 -1.96
C GLU A 84 2.19 13.46 -2.23
N ALA A 85 2.65 12.32 -2.76
CA ALA A 85 1.79 11.16 -2.99
C ALA A 85 1.17 10.63 -1.68
N LEU A 86 1.90 10.66 -0.57
CA LEU A 86 1.37 10.30 0.75
C LEU A 86 0.31 11.30 1.24
N ALA A 87 0.49 12.60 1.01
CA ALA A 87 -0.51 13.62 1.33
C ALA A 87 -1.78 13.44 0.49
N ASP A 88 -1.62 13.20 -0.80
CA ASP A 88 -2.69 12.83 -1.72
C ASP A 88 -3.49 11.62 -1.22
N VAL A 89 -2.80 10.61 -0.66
CA VAL A 89 -3.49 9.46 -0.06
C VAL A 89 -4.29 9.85 1.18
N ALA A 90 -3.74 10.72 2.02
CA ALA A 90 -4.41 11.23 3.19
C ALA A 90 -5.73 11.93 2.83
N GLU A 91 -5.72 12.77 1.79
CA GLU A 91 -6.84 13.60 1.37
C GLU A 91 -7.90 12.85 0.58
N ARG A 92 -7.50 11.99 -0.36
CA ARG A 92 -8.43 11.35 -1.31
C ARG A 92 -9.09 10.09 -0.77
N TRP A 93 -8.35 9.26 -0.03
CA TRP A 93 -8.81 7.94 0.41
C TRP A 93 -8.87 7.76 1.91
N SER A 94 -8.35 8.72 2.70
CA SER A 94 -8.35 8.70 4.17
C SER A 94 -9.12 9.92 4.71
N ARG A 95 -8.78 10.39 5.91
CA ARG A 95 -9.44 11.49 6.62
C ARG A 95 -8.63 12.79 6.69
N GLY A 96 -7.73 13.00 5.74
CA GLY A 96 -6.85 14.17 5.69
C GLY A 96 -5.64 14.09 6.63
N TRP A 97 -5.33 12.91 7.17
CA TRP A 97 -4.15 12.70 8.01
C TRP A 97 -3.59 11.28 7.87
N GLY A 98 -2.32 11.14 8.23
CA GLY A 98 -1.59 9.87 8.30
C GLY A 98 -0.77 9.77 9.59
N HIS A 99 -0.42 8.56 9.98
CA HIS A 99 0.38 8.28 11.18
C HIS A 99 1.78 7.81 10.80
N LEU A 100 2.80 8.47 11.35
CA LEU A 100 4.15 7.92 11.38
C LEU A 100 4.25 6.83 12.45
N THR A 101 4.87 5.72 12.09
CA THR A 101 5.00 4.56 12.98
C THR A 101 6.40 4.48 13.58
N THR A 102 6.55 3.74 14.68
CA THR A 102 7.86 3.44 15.30
C THR A 102 8.79 2.65 14.38
N ARG A 103 8.26 2.05 13.31
CA ARG A 103 9.03 1.39 12.25
C ARG A 103 9.24 2.28 11.02
N GLN A 104 9.08 3.60 11.19
CA GLN A 104 9.31 4.62 10.18
C GLN A 104 8.43 4.52 8.92
N ASN A 105 7.38 3.71 8.95
CA ASN A 105 6.35 3.64 7.91
C ASN A 105 5.25 4.67 8.13
N VAL A 106 4.40 4.87 7.13
CA VAL A 106 3.19 5.70 7.20
C VAL A 106 1.94 4.82 7.21
N GLN A 107 0.94 5.15 8.04
CA GLN A 107 -0.35 4.48 8.06
C GLN A 107 -1.49 5.45 7.79
N PHE A 108 -2.41 5.03 6.93
CA PHE A 108 -3.67 5.71 6.67
C PHE A 108 -4.82 4.85 7.17
N HIS A 109 -5.80 5.46 7.81
CA HIS A 109 -6.96 4.76 8.37
C HIS A 109 -8.22 5.15 7.60
N PHE A 110 -9.28 4.34 7.72
CA PHE A 110 -10.57 4.56 7.07
C PHE A 110 -10.53 4.52 5.55
N VAL A 111 -9.49 3.91 4.97
CA VAL A 111 -9.42 3.65 3.53
C VAL A 111 -10.47 2.61 3.20
N GLN A 112 -11.38 2.92 2.26
CA GLN A 112 -12.38 1.93 1.83
C GLN A 112 -11.69 0.80 1.07
N LEU A 113 -12.10 -0.43 1.34
CA LEU A 113 -11.45 -1.63 0.81
C LEU A 113 -11.42 -1.62 -0.74
N GLU A 114 -12.48 -1.15 -1.36
CA GLU A 114 -12.66 -0.99 -2.82
C GLU A 114 -11.66 -0.03 -3.44
N ASP A 115 -11.26 0.99 -2.69
CA ASP A 115 -10.39 2.05 -3.19
C ASP A 115 -8.91 1.76 -2.97
N VAL A 116 -8.59 0.71 -2.19
CA VAL A 116 -7.19 0.36 -1.89
C VAL A 116 -6.35 0.14 -3.15
N PRO A 117 -6.80 -0.61 -4.19
CA PRO A 117 -6.02 -0.76 -5.43
C PRO A 117 -5.68 0.58 -6.09
N ALA A 118 -6.60 1.55 -6.09
CA ALA A 118 -6.36 2.87 -6.66
C ALA A 118 -5.30 3.66 -5.86
N ALA A 119 -5.39 3.64 -4.52
CA ALA A 119 -4.38 4.26 -3.67
C ALA A 119 -2.99 3.62 -3.84
N LEU A 120 -2.93 2.30 -4.03
CA LEU A 120 -1.67 1.58 -4.26
C LEU A 120 -1.05 1.91 -5.62
N ARG A 121 -1.84 2.03 -6.69
CA ARG A 121 -1.32 2.45 -8.01
C ARG A 121 -0.73 3.85 -7.95
N HIS A 122 -1.42 4.77 -7.28
CA HIS A 122 -0.91 6.13 -7.09
C HIS A 122 0.43 6.15 -6.34
N LEU A 123 0.59 5.34 -5.29
CA LEU A 123 1.86 5.20 -4.58
C LEU A 123 2.95 4.52 -5.44
N ALA A 124 2.57 3.57 -6.30
CA ALA A 124 3.51 2.89 -7.18
C ALA A 124 4.11 3.83 -8.25
N ASP A 125 3.40 4.88 -8.65
CA ASP A 125 3.91 5.88 -9.61
C ASP A 125 5.18 6.58 -9.12
N VAL A 126 5.31 6.74 -7.79
CA VAL A 126 6.45 7.34 -7.07
C VAL A 126 7.33 6.30 -6.37
N GLY A 127 7.19 5.02 -6.74
CA GLY A 127 8.09 3.96 -6.27
C GLY A 127 7.81 3.43 -4.87
N MET A 128 6.65 3.77 -4.29
CA MET A 128 6.23 3.30 -2.97
C MET A 128 5.37 2.03 -3.05
N THR A 129 5.40 1.22 -1.99
CA THR A 129 4.58 0.01 -1.86
C THR A 129 4.11 -0.21 -0.43
N SER A 130 3.07 -1.01 -0.24
CA SER A 130 2.63 -1.52 1.06
C SER A 130 3.00 -2.98 1.30
N ARG A 131 3.45 -3.70 0.25
CA ARG A 131 3.66 -5.14 0.27
C ARG A 131 4.73 -5.55 1.28
N GLY A 132 4.37 -6.45 2.19
CA GLY A 132 5.14 -7.02 3.32
C GLY A 132 6.33 -7.87 2.92
#